data_AF-A0A221T3A1-F1
#
_entry.id   AF-A0A221T3A1-F1
#
_cell.length_a   1.000
_cell.length_b   1.000
_cell.length_c   1.000
_cell.angle_alpha   90.00
_cell.angle_beta   90.00
_cell.angle_gamma   90.00
#
_symmetry.space_group_name_H-M   'P 1'
#
loop_
_entity.id
_entity.type
_entity.pdbx_description
1 polymer ?
#
loop_
_entity_poly.entity_id
_entity_poly.type
_entity_poly.pdbx_seq_one_letter_code
_entity_poly.pdbx_strand_id
1 'polypeptide(L)'
;MFLSAYQSRVESRGAAFGLMILQGIGTGLAGAAVGAGYGLWRHGPEMSDLLKGVDLVGMILCLLSAYLMYGAYLTNKVEVGAYARLGQHQHVRMTSMPIRLPVTVLLGGMICQGIVLALYGLK
;
A
#
# COMPACT_ATOMS: atom_id res chain seq x y z
N MET A 1 -22.54 2.40 29.26
CA MET A 1 -21.89 1.31 28.51
C MET A 1 -21.54 1.64 27.06
N PHE A 2 -22.23 2.55 26.36
CA PHE A 2 -21.94 2.88 24.94
C PHE A 2 -20.59 3.59 24.68
N LEU A 3 -20.07 4.36 25.63
CA LEU A 3 -18.79 5.08 25.48
C LEU A 3 -17.57 4.15 25.51
N SER A 4 -17.59 3.08 26.31
CA SER A 4 -16.49 2.10 26.42
C SER A 4 -16.33 1.24 25.16
N ALA A 5 -17.44 0.91 24.48
CA ALA A 5 -17.42 0.23 23.17
C ALA A 5 -16.94 1.14 22.03
N TYR A 6 -17.11 2.46 22.16
CA TYR A 6 -16.59 3.43 21.19
C TYR A 6 -15.08 3.62 21.35
N GLN A 7 -14.60 3.78 22.60
CA GLN A 7 -13.18 3.96 22.90
C GLN A 7 -12.34 2.74 22.48
N SER A 8 -12.82 1.53 22.76
CA SER A 8 -12.17 0.28 22.31
C SER A 8 -12.14 0.11 20.79
N ARG A 9 -13.16 0.57 20.06
CA ARG A 9 -13.14 0.59 18.58
C ARG A 9 -12.19 1.63 18.00
N VAL A 10 -12.03 2.78 18.65
CA VAL A 10 -11.10 3.85 18.21
C VAL A 10 -9.66 3.43 18.45
N GLU A 11 -9.35 2.84 19.60
CA GLU A 11 -8.01 2.31 19.93
C GLU A 11 -7.61 1.15 18.99
N SER A 12 -8.56 0.25 18.69
CA SER A 12 -8.42 -0.83 17.70
C SER A 12 -8.17 -0.30 16.28
N ARG A 13 -8.89 0.76 15.86
CA ARG A 13 -8.72 1.37 14.54
C ARG A 13 -7.41 2.15 14.41
N GLY A 14 -7.01 2.87 15.46
CA GLY A 14 -5.74 3.58 15.53
C GLY A 14 -4.56 2.61 15.47
N ALA A 15 -4.61 1.51 16.24
CA ALA A 15 -3.60 0.46 16.20
C ALA A 15 -3.53 -0.21 14.82
N ALA A 16 -4.67 -0.51 14.18
CA ALA A 16 -4.71 -1.09 12.84
C ALA A 16 -4.12 -0.15 11.78
N PHE A 17 -4.39 1.16 11.88
CA PHE A 17 -3.81 2.17 11.00
C PHE A 17 -2.30 2.35 11.21
N GLY A 18 -1.86 2.39 12.47
CA GLY A 18 -0.43 2.43 12.81
C GLY A 18 0.33 1.22 12.26
N LEU A 19 -0.26 0.02 12.35
CA LEU A 19 0.31 -1.20 11.77
C LEU A 19 0.38 -1.14 10.23
N MET A 20 -0.62 -0.55 9.57
CA MET A 20 -0.61 -0.36 8.11
C MET A 20 0.49 0.61 7.67
N ILE A 21 0.70 1.71 8.40
CA ILE A 21 1.79 2.65 8.14
C ILE A 21 3.13 1.96 8.33
N LEU A 22 3.32 1.25 9.44
CA LEU A 22 4.58 0.55 9.71
C LEU A 22 4.89 -0.49 8.63
N GLN A 23 3.88 -1.25 8.19
CA GLN A 23 4.01 -2.19 7.09
C GLN A 23 4.32 -1.49 5.76
N GLY A 24 3.71 -0.33 5.51
CA GLY A 24 3.98 0.50 4.32
C GLY A 24 5.42 1.01 4.31
N ILE A 25 5.92 1.47 5.45
CA ILE A 25 7.31 1.89 5.62
C ILE A 25 8.26 0.72 5.41
N GLY A 26 8.01 -0.42 6.05
CA GLY A 26 8.85 -1.61 5.90
C GLY A 26 8.92 -2.10 4.45
N THR A 27 7.78 -2.14 3.75
CA THR A 27 7.72 -2.53 2.33
C THR A 27 8.41 -1.51 1.42
N GLY A 28 8.27 -0.20 1.69
CA GLY A 28 8.99 0.84 0.96
C GLY A 28 10.50 0.77 1.14
N LEU A 29 10.99 0.57 2.37
CA LEU A 29 12.43 0.43 2.65
C LEU A 29 13.01 -0.85 2.02
N ALA A 30 12.29 -1.97 2.12
CA ALA A 30 12.71 -3.21 1.47
C ALA A 30 12.73 -3.07 -0.06
N GLY A 31 11.71 -2.42 -0.64
CA GLY A 31 11.67 -2.11 -2.07
C GLY A 31 12.83 -1.21 -2.51
N ALA A 32 13.15 -0.18 -1.72
CA ALA A 32 14.29 0.68 -1.98
C ALA A 32 15.63 -0.08 -1.91
N ALA A 33 15.83 -0.97 -0.94
CA ALA A 33 17.04 -1.79 -0.86
C ALA A 33 17.20 -2.71 -2.09
N VAL A 34 16.10 -3.33 -2.54
CA VAL A 34 16.09 -4.17 -3.74
C VAL A 34 16.34 -3.34 -5.01
N GLY A 35 15.71 -2.18 -5.13
CA GLY A 35 15.90 -1.27 -6.26
C GLY A 35 17.32 -0.74 -6.34
N ALA A 36 17.90 -0.35 -5.20
CA ALA A 36 19.29 0.06 -5.10
C ALA A 36 20.24 -1.06 -5.54
N GLY A 37 20.03 -2.29 -5.06
CA GLY A 37 20.81 -3.46 -5.47
C GLY A 37 20.68 -3.77 -6.96
N TYR A 38 19.48 -3.64 -7.53
CA TYR A 38 19.24 -3.80 -8.96
C TYR A 38 19.96 -2.74 -9.80
N GLY A 39 19.89 -1.47 -9.38
CA GLY A 39 20.60 -0.35 -10.02
C GLY A 39 22.12 -0.56 -10.04
N LEU A 40 22.69 -0.93 -8.89
CA LEU A 40 24.11 -1.28 -8.75
C LEU A 40 24.52 -2.42 -9.68
N TRP A 41 23.73 -3.49 -9.71
CA TRP A 41 24.03 -4.67 -10.51
C TRP A 41 23.95 -4.40 -12.01
N ARG A 42 23.01 -3.55 -12.45
CA ARG A 42 22.74 -3.36 -13.87
C ARG A 42 23.54 -2.22 -14.51
N HIS A 43 23.81 -1.16 -13.76
CA HIS A 43 24.34 0.09 -14.31
C HIS A 43 25.67 0.52 -13.66
N GLY A 44 26.01 -0.02 -12.49
CA GLY A 44 27.30 0.21 -11.84
C GLY A 44 27.18 1.00 -10.52
N PRO A 45 28.31 1.37 -9.90
CA PRO A 45 28.35 1.94 -8.55
C PRO A 45 27.93 3.41 -8.46
N GLU A 46 27.47 4.02 -9.57
CA GLU A 46 27.10 5.43 -9.55
C GLU A 46 25.82 5.67 -8.75
N MET A 47 25.83 6.76 -7.98
CA MET A 47 24.71 7.14 -7.12
C MET A 47 23.43 7.44 -7.93
N SER A 48 23.59 7.92 -9.17
CA SER A 48 22.52 8.10 -10.17
C SER A 48 21.82 6.79 -10.53
N ASP A 49 22.57 5.70 -10.60
CA ASP A 49 22.07 4.41 -11.05
C ASP A 49 21.38 3.61 -9.95
N LEU A 50 21.86 3.76 -8.72
CA LEU A 50 21.13 3.38 -7.50
C LEU A 50 19.73 4.01 -7.47
N LEU A 51 19.67 5.33 -7.68
CA LEU A 51 18.42 6.09 -7.64
C LEU A 51 17.43 5.66 -8.73
N LYS A 52 17.91 5.41 -9.95
CA LYS A 52 17.07 4.86 -11.04
C LYS A 52 16.45 3.51 -10.66
N GLY A 53 17.22 2.64 -10.01
CA GLY A 53 16.73 1.34 -9.56
C GLY A 53 15.67 1.46 -8.46
N VAL A 54 15.86 2.35 -7.49
CA VAL A 54 14.86 2.65 -6.45
C VAL A 54 13.59 3.26 -7.04
N ASP A 55 13.73 4.20 -7.97
CA ASP A 55 12.61 4.87 -8.64
C ASP A 55 11.77 3.87 -9.46
N LEU A 56 12.43 2.98 -10.21
CA LEU A 56 11.78 1.91 -10.96
C LEU A 56 10.94 1.01 -10.05
N VAL A 57 11.51 0.56 -8.92
CA VAL A 57 10.79 -0.28 -7.96
C VAL A 57 9.62 0.50 -7.33
N GLY A 58 9.82 1.78 -7.02
CA GLY A 58 8.75 2.67 -6.55
C GLY A 58 7.58 2.76 -7.54
N MET A 59 7.85 2.96 -8.83
CA MET A 59 6.81 2.96 -9.88
C MET A 59 6.10 1.63 -9.98
N ILE A 60 6.82 0.50 -9.93
CA ILE A 60 6.23 -0.84 -9.98
C ILE A 60 5.28 -1.05 -8.80
N LEU A 61 5.68 -0.66 -7.58
CA LEU A 61 4.82 -0.77 -6.40
C LEU A 61 3.57 0.10 -6.53
N CYS A 62 3.69 1.34 -7.02
CA CYS A 62 2.54 2.20 -7.29
C CYS A 62 1.57 1.59 -8.32
N LEU A 63 2.08 1.05 -9.43
CA LEU A 63 1.27 0.38 -10.45
C LEU A 63 0.59 -0.88 -9.91
N LEU A 64 1.31 -1.69 -9.12
CA LEU A 64 0.78 -2.88 -8.48
C LEU A 64 -0.37 -2.52 -7.51
N SER A 65 -0.21 -1.43 -6.75
CA SER A 65 -1.28 -0.91 -5.89
C SER A 65 -2.52 -0.51 -6.70
N ALA A 66 -2.33 0.23 -7.81
CA ALA A 66 -3.44 0.62 -8.69
C ALA A 66 -4.18 -0.60 -9.28
N TYR A 67 -3.44 -1.63 -9.69
CA TYR A 67 -4.01 -2.88 -10.19
C TYR A 67 -4.81 -3.62 -9.11
N LEU A 68 -4.27 -3.72 -7.89
CA LEU A 68 -4.96 -4.33 -6.75
C LEU A 68 -6.22 -3.54 -6.35
N MET A 69 -6.18 -2.21 -6.40
CA MET A 69 -7.36 -1.36 -6.20
C MET A 69 -8.42 -1.59 -7.28
N TYR A 70 -8.01 -1.71 -8.54
CA TYR A 70 -8.93 -2.00 -9.64
C TYR A 70 -9.58 -3.39 -9.49
N GLY A 71 -8.80 -4.40 -9.14
CA GLY A 71 -9.31 -5.75 -8.85
C GLY A 71 -10.30 -5.75 -7.68
N ALA A 72 -9.98 -5.06 -6.58
CA ALA A 72 -10.88 -4.91 -5.43
C ALA A 72 -12.17 -4.15 -5.78
N TYR A 73 -12.11 -3.21 -6.72
CA TYR A 73 -13.28 -2.47 -7.19
C TYR A 73 -14.19 -3.34 -8.07
N LEU A 74 -13.61 -4.17 -8.94
CA LEU A 74 -14.37 -5.12 -9.77
C LEU A 74 -15.06 -6.19 -8.93
N THR A 75 -14.37 -6.80 -7.96
CA THR A 75 -14.98 -7.79 -7.06
C THR A 75 -16.10 -7.18 -6.23
N ASN A 76 -15.93 -5.95 -5.71
CA ASN A 76 -17.00 -5.23 -5.02
C ASN A 76 -18.25 -5.03 -5.90
N LYS A 77 -18.08 -4.68 -7.19
CA LYS A 77 -19.21 -4.51 -8.11
C LYS A 77 -19.96 -5.80 -8.39
N VAL A 78 -19.22 -6.90 -8.55
CA VAL A 78 -19.81 -8.23 -8.80
C VAL A 78 -20.57 -8.71 -7.57
N GLU A 79 -20.00 -8.53 -6.38
CA GLU A 79 -20.66 -8.86 -5.11
C GLU A 79 -21.94 -8.05 -4.92
N VAL A 80 -21.88 -6.72 -5.09
CA VAL A 80 -23.09 -5.86 -4.98
C VAL A 80 -24.16 -6.28 -5.99
N GLY A 81 -23.79 -6.64 -7.22
CA GLY A 81 -24.71 -7.15 -8.24
C GLY A 81 -25.31 -8.52 -7.91
N ALA A 82 -24.53 -9.42 -7.29
CA ALA A 82 -25.00 -10.73 -6.85
C ALA A 82 -25.92 -10.64 -5.62
N TYR A 83 -25.58 -9.81 -4.63
CA TYR A 83 -26.39 -9.59 -3.42
C TYR A 83 -27.68 -8.83 -3.72
N ALA A 84 -27.69 -7.89 -4.67
CA ALA A 84 -28.91 -7.22 -5.13
C ALA A 84 -29.92 -8.19 -5.76
N ARG A 85 -29.46 -9.29 -6.38
CA ARG A 85 -30.34 -10.35 -6.92
C ARG A 85 -30.90 -11.28 -5.85
N LEU A 86 -30.27 -11.36 -4.67
CA LEU A 86 -30.66 -12.25 -3.58
C LEU A 86 -31.59 -11.56 -2.54
N GLY A 87 -31.90 -10.28 -2.69
CA GLY A 87 -32.79 -9.54 -1.78
C GLY A 87 -32.26 -9.35 -0.35
N GLN A 88 -31.06 -9.86 -0.05
CA GLN A 88 -30.41 -9.77 1.25
C GLN A 88 -29.61 -8.46 1.38
N HIS A 89 -30.31 -7.35 1.54
CA HIS A 89 -29.68 -6.04 1.74
C HIS A 89 -29.06 -5.84 3.14
N GLN A 90 -29.20 -6.79 4.07
CA GLN A 90 -28.97 -6.50 5.49
C GLN A 90 -27.57 -6.78 6.03
N HIS A 91 -26.76 -7.67 5.45
CA HIS A 91 -25.46 -8.01 6.05
C HIS A 91 -24.42 -8.42 5.01
N VAL A 92 -24.12 -7.56 4.04
CA VAL A 92 -22.76 -7.56 3.50
C VAL A 92 -21.88 -6.97 4.59
N ARG A 93 -21.52 -7.81 5.58
CA ARG A 93 -20.33 -7.54 6.37
C ARG A 93 -19.25 -7.28 5.31
N MET A 94 -18.68 -6.08 5.33
CA MET A 94 -17.37 -5.80 4.77
C MET A 94 -16.36 -6.67 5.55
N THR A 95 -16.49 -7.99 5.41
CA THR A 95 -15.68 -8.97 6.08
C THR A 95 -14.33 -8.87 5.39
N SER A 96 -13.36 -8.37 6.16
CA SER A 96 -11.94 -8.29 5.84
C SER A 96 -11.56 -7.42 4.63
N MET A 97 -11.51 -6.11 4.86
CA MET A 97 -10.59 -5.13 4.24
C MET A 97 -9.71 -5.64 3.05
N PRO A 98 -10.24 -5.72 1.82
CA PRO A 98 -9.39 -5.89 0.63
C PRO A 98 -8.55 -4.64 0.33
N ILE A 99 -8.77 -3.56 1.10
CA ILE A 99 -8.09 -2.26 0.97
C ILE A 99 -6.74 -2.22 1.69
N ARG A 100 -6.50 -3.12 2.66
CA ARG A 100 -5.28 -3.07 3.49
C ARG A 100 -4.02 -3.29 2.65
N LEU A 101 -4.01 -4.36 1.85
CA LEU A 101 -2.89 -4.69 0.97
C LEU A 101 -2.58 -3.58 -0.07
N PRO A 102 -3.54 -3.09 -0.88
CA PRO A 102 -3.26 -2.04 -1.85
C PRO A 102 -2.79 -0.74 -1.19
N VAL A 103 -3.33 -0.37 -0.01
CA VAL A 103 -2.88 0.82 0.73
C VAL A 103 -1.46 0.66 1.26
N THR A 104 -1.10 -0.51 1.81
CA THR A 104 0.28 -0.78 2.26
C THR A 104 1.27 -0.71 1.10
N VAL A 105 0.93 -1.29 -0.05
CA VAL A 105 1.76 -1.27 -1.26
C VAL A 105 1.89 0.16 -1.81
N LEU A 106 0.81 0.96 -1.77
CA LEU A 106 0.83 2.37 -2.17
C LEU A 106 1.77 3.19 -1.28
N LEU A 107 1.67 3.02 0.04
CA LEU A 107 2.54 3.66 1.01
C LEU A 107 4.01 3.29 0.76
N GLY A 108 4.29 2.02 0.47
CA GLY A 108 5.63 1.57 0.11
C GLY A 108 6.18 2.26 -1.15
N GLY A 109 5.36 2.39 -2.20
CA GLY A 109 5.72 3.12 -3.43
C GLY A 109 5.98 4.61 -3.19
N MET A 110 5.13 5.28 -2.40
CA MET A 110 5.31 6.70 -2.02
C MET A 110 6.60 6.91 -1.23
N ILE A 111 6.96 5.97 -0.36
CA ILE A 111 8.21 6.05 0.42
C ILE A 111 9.43 5.84 -0.47
N CYS A 112 9.38 4.92 -1.44
CA CYS A 112 10.45 4.79 -2.44
C CYS A 112 10.68 6.11 -3.18
N GLN A 113 9.61 6.74 -3.68
CA GLN A 113 9.73 8.04 -4.35
C GLN A 113 10.19 9.16 -3.42
N GLY A 114 9.74 9.16 -2.17
CA GLY A 114 10.20 10.11 -1.15
C GLY A 114 11.70 9.99 -0.88
N ILE A 115 12.24 8.77 -0.83
CA ILE A 115 13.68 8.51 -0.69
C ILE A 115 14.44 9.06 -1.90
N VAL A 116 13.95 8.82 -3.12
CA VAL A 116 14.55 9.34 -4.34
C VAL A 116 14.57 10.87 -4.32
N LEU A 117 13.44 11.52 -4.03
CA LEU A 117 13.32 12.98 -3.93
C LEU A 117 14.22 13.57 -2.84
N ALA A 118 14.27 12.96 -1.65
CA ALA A 118 15.11 13.42 -0.56
C ALA A 118 16.60 13.37 -0.93
N LEU A 119 17.04 12.30 -1.61
CA LEU A 119 18.43 12.12 -2.03
C LEU A 119 18.79 13.00 -3.23
N TYR A 120 17.86 13.29 -4.13
CA TYR A 120 18.07 14.25 -5.23
C TYR A 120 18.05 15.71 -4.75
N GLY A 121 17.22 16.07 -3.77
CA GLY A 121 17.13 17.42 -3.22
C GLY A 121 18.24 17.80 -2.23
N LEU A 122 19.03 16.81 -1.78
CA LEU A 122 20.23 17.01 -0.95
C LEU A 122 21.52 17.23 -1.79
N LYS A 123 21.41 17.24 -3.13
CA LYS A 123 22.50 17.52 -4.07
C LYS A 123 22.49 18.97 -4.50
#